data_AF-A0AAW5SW14-F1
#
_entry.id   AF-A0AAW5SW14-F1
#
_cell.length_a   1.000
_cell.length_b   1.000
_cell.length_c   1.000
_cell.angle_alpha   90.00
_cell.angle_beta   90.00
_cell.angle_gamma   90.00
#
_symmetry.space_group_name_H-M   'P 1'
#
loop_
_entity.id
_entity.type
_entity.pdbx_description
1 polymer ?
#
loop_
_entity_poly.entity_id
_entity_poly.type
_entity_poly.pdbx_seq_one_letter_code
_entity_poly.pdbx_strand_id
1 'polypeptide(L)'
;MADNAGMSIQPAEVQEISNQLDELANRVQRVMADESPNLTVTPSARDEVSQRVAQTLNEVHTTFGTSADQGMTEIHEVAATLRGHSSNIAASEDFAG
;
A
#
# COMPACT_ATOMS: atom_id res chain seq x y z
N MET A 1 18.52 -37.88 -2.28
CA MET A 1 17.25 -37.56 -1.59
C MET A 1 17.22 -36.06 -1.51
N ALA A 2 16.37 -35.40 -2.31
CA ALA A 2 16.28 -33.96 -2.32
C ALA A 2 15.65 -33.53 -0.98
N ASP A 3 16.40 -32.76 -0.19
CA ASP A 3 15.87 -32.06 0.96
C ASP A 3 14.72 -31.18 0.47
N ASN A 4 13.51 -31.67 0.67
CA ASN A 4 12.31 -30.86 0.66
C ASN A 4 12.41 -30.01 1.92
N ALA A 5 13.28 -28.98 1.87
CA ALA A 5 13.40 -27.96 2.89
C ALA A 5 12.03 -27.30 2.95
N GLY A 6 11.19 -27.89 3.81
CA GLY A 6 9.78 -27.65 3.87
C GLY A 6 9.56 -26.16 3.99
N MET A 7 8.91 -25.61 2.99
CA MET A 7 8.22 -24.34 3.13
C MET A 7 7.13 -24.57 4.18
N SER A 8 7.50 -24.50 5.46
CA SER A 8 6.57 -24.52 6.58
C SER A 8 5.90 -23.15 6.61
N ILE A 9 5.02 -22.89 5.63
CA ILE A 9 4.17 -21.70 5.67
C ILE A 9 3.26 -21.87 6.87
N GLN A 10 3.47 -21.06 7.91
CA GLN A 10 2.58 -21.01 9.05
C GLN A 10 1.38 -20.15 8.66
N PRO A 11 0.16 -20.71 8.52
CA PRO A 11 -1.00 -19.95 8.04
C PRO A 11 -1.32 -18.74 8.94
N ALA A 12 -1.02 -18.87 10.24
CA ALA A 12 -1.14 -17.80 11.23
C ALA A 12 -0.18 -16.63 10.98
N GLU A 13 1.08 -16.92 10.63
CA GLU A 13 2.09 -15.89 10.33
C GLU A 13 1.72 -15.14 9.04
N VAL A 14 1.22 -15.85 8.02
CA VAL A 14 0.74 -15.22 6.77
C VAL A 14 -0.47 -14.33 7.03
N GLN A 15 -1.39 -14.76 7.90
CA GLN A 15 -2.54 -13.94 8.29
C GLN A 15 -2.11 -12.68 9.03
N GLU A 16 -1.14 -12.78 9.94
CA GLU A 16 -0.60 -11.64 10.67
C GLU A 16 0.07 -10.64 9.74
N ILE A 17 0.94 -11.10 8.84
CA ILE A 17 1.61 -10.24 7.84
C ILE A 17 0.57 -9.54 6.95
N SER A 18 -0.46 -10.25 6.51
CA SER A 18 -1.53 -9.68 5.68
C SER A 18 -2.26 -8.56 6.42
N ASN A 19 -2.54 -8.74 7.72
CA ASN A 19 -3.16 -7.69 8.55
C ASN A 19 -2.24 -6.47 8.71
N GLN A 20 -0.93 -6.67 8.90
CA GLN A 20 0.03 -5.57 9.00
C GLN A 20 0.12 -4.78 7.69
N LEU A 21 0.05 -5.44 6.53
CA LEU A 21 -0.02 -4.79 5.23
C LEU A 21 -1.29 -3.95 5.08
N ASP A 22 -2.44 -4.50 5.47
CA ASP A 22 -3.72 -3.78 5.45
C ASP A 22 -3.68 -2.56 6.41
N GLU A 23 -3.09 -2.69 7.60
CA GLU A 23 -2.92 -1.57 8.53
C GLU A 23 -2.00 -0.49 7.97
N LEU A 24 -0.90 -0.88 7.32
CA LEU A 24 0.04 0.04 6.69
C LEU A 24 -0.64 0.84 5.57
N ALA A 25 -1.38 0.17 4.68
CA ALA A 25 -2.13 0.82 3.60
C ALA A 25 -3.14 1.83 4.16
N ASN A 26 -3.92 1.42 5.18
CA ASN A 26 -4.89 2.31 5.84
C ASN A 26 -4.23 3.52 6.50
N ARG A 27 -3.05 3.35 7.10
CA ARG A 27 -2.29 4.43 7.72
C ARG A 27 -1.80 5.43 6.67
N VAL A 28 -1.27 4.94 5.55
CA VAL A 28 -0.84 5.80 4.43
C VAL A 28 -2.04 6.59 3.90
N GLN A 29 -3.18 5.92 3.68
CA GLN A 29 -4.39 6.56 3.16
C GLN A 29 -4.86 7.70 4.06
N ARG A 30 -4.87 7.46 5.37
CA ARG A 30 -5.27 8.45 6.37
C ARG A 30 -4.35 9.67 6.34
N VAL A 31 -3.03 9.46 6.33
CA VAL A 31 -2.06 10.56 6.28
C VAL A 31 -2.22 11.37 5.00
N MET A 32 -2.42 10.72 3.85
CA MET A 32 -2.64 11.43 2.58
C MET A 32 -3.93 12.25 2.59
N ALA A 33 -5.01 11.71 3.15
CA ALA A 33 -6.28 12.43 3.28
C ALA A 33 -6.17 13.62 4.25
N ASP A 34 -5.53 13.44 5.40
CA ASP A 34 -5.38 14.46 6.43
C ASP A 34 -4.48 15.62 5.96
N GLU A 35 -3.42 15.32 5.19
CA GLU A 35 -2.47 16.31 4.71
C GLU A 35 -2.86 16.95 3.37
N SER A 36 -3.78 16.35 2.60
CA SER A 36 -4.25 16.90 1.32
C SER A 36 -4.55 18.42 1.32
N PRO A 37 -5.27 19.00 2.32
CA PRO A 37 -5.49 20.44 2.36
C PRO A 37 -4.22 21.26 2.59
N ASN A 38 -3.20 20.70 3.24
CA ASN A 38 -1.92 21.36 3.53
C ASN A 38 -0.95 21.35 2.33
N LEU A 39 -1.21 20.52 1.32
CA LEU A 39 -0.33 20.35 0.17
C LEU A 39 -0.66 21.28 -1.01
N THR A 40 -1.67 22.15 -0.86
CA THR A 40 -1.99 23.17 -1.88
C THR A 40 -1.02 24.34 -1.75
N VAL A 41 -0.21 24.56 -2.79
CA VAL A 41 0.75 25.67 -2.82
C VAL A 41 0.12 26.91 -3.46
N THR A 42 0.13 28.02 -2.72
CA THR A 42 -0.23 29.35 -3.25
C THR A 42 0.99 30.07 -3.82
N PRO A 43 0.88 30.78 -4.96
CA PRO A 43 1.97 31.62 -5.47
C PRO A 43 2.41 32.65 -4.43
N SER A 44 3.72 32.77 -4.22
CA SER A 44 4.31 33.74 -3.28
C SER A 44 4.16 35.20 -3.75
N ALA A 45 4.07 35.42 -5.06
CA ALA A 45 3.80 36.70 -5.69
C ALA A 45 3.08 36.55 -7.04
N ARG A 46 2.81 37.68 -7.71
CA ARG A 46 2.06 37.75 -8.97
C ARG A 46 2.92 37.54 -10.21
N ASP A 47 4.23 37.42 -10.08
CA ASP A 47 5.12 37.20 -11.22
C ASP A 47 4.97 35.78 -11.80
N GLU A 48 5.38 35.62 -13.06
CA GLU A 48 5.24 34.35 -13.79
C GLU A 48 6.01 33.20 -13.14
N VAL A 49 7.15 33.49 -12.50
CA VAL A 49 7.96 32.46 -11.85
C VAL A 49 7.24 31.94 -10.62
N SER A 50 6.72 32.83 -9.76
CA SER A 50 5.93 32.45 -8.58
C SER A 50 4.68 31.64 -8.95
N GLN A 51 3.98 32.03 -10.03
CA GLN A 51 2.82 31.28 -10.51
C GLN A 51 3.22 29.90 -11.05
N ARG A 52 4.28 29.82 -11.86
CA ARG A 52 4.75 28.56 -12.44
C ARG A 52 5.29 27.59 -11.40
N VAL A 53 6.01 28.09 -10.40
CA VAL A 53 6.50 27.27 -9.27
C VAL A 53 5.32 26.68 -8.49
N ALA A 54 4.32 27.49 -8.14
CA ALA A 54 3.13 27.00 -7.45
C ALA A 54 2.37 25.97 -8.31
N GLN A 55 2.22 26.22 -9.62
CA GLN A 55 1.60 25.26 -10.53
C GLN A 55 2.35 23.92 -10.55
N THR A 56 3.67 23.93 -10.76
CA THR A 56 4.48 22.71 -10.80
C THR A 56 4.41 21.94 -9.47
N LEU A 57 4.43 22.63 -8.33
CA LEU A 57 4.31 21.96 -7.03
C LEU A 57 2.93 21.31 -6.83
N ASN A 58 1.85 21.96 -7.29
CA ASN A 58 0.50 21.38 -7.25
C ASN A 58 0.34 20.19 -8.23
N GLU A 59 1.01 20.22 -9.38
CA GLU A 59 1.07 19.07 -10.31
C GLU A 59 1.83 17.89 -9.69
N VAL A 60 2.95 18.15 -9.02
CA VAL A 60 3.70 17.15 -8.26
C VAL A 60 2.85 16.54 -7.15
N HIS A 61 2.14 17.37 -6.38
CA HIS A 61 1.20 16.91 -5.35
C HIS A 61 0.13 15.98 -5.94
N THR A 62 -0.48 16.36 -7.06
CA THR A 62 -1.52 15.56 -7.73
C THR A 62 -0.97 14.21 -8.20
N THR A 63 0.22 14.22 -8.81
CA THR A 63 0.89 13.01 -9.29
C THR A 63 1.26 12.10 -8.12
N PHE A 64 1.80 12.68 -7.05
CA PHE A 64 2.16 11.94 -5.83
C PHE A 64 0.94 11.28 -5.19
N GLY A 65 -0.19 12.00 -5.06
CA GLY A 65 -1.44 11.42 -4.55
C GLY A 65 -1.92 10.24 -5.39
N THR A 66 -1.87 10.38 -6.73
CA THR A 66 -2.23 9.29 -7.65
C THR A 66 -1.33 8.06 -7.47
N SER A 67 -0.01 8.26 -7.34
CA SER A 67 0.93 7.16 -7.12
C SER A 67 0.76 6.52 -5.73
N ALA A 68 0.42 7.30 -4.71
CA ALA A 68 0.13 6.78 -3.38
C ALA A 68 -1.11 5.88 -3.40
N ASP A 69 -2.19 6.31 -4.08
CA ASP A 69 -3.43 5.52 -4.22
C ASP A 69 -3.19 4.20 -4.97
N GLN A 70 -2.36 4.23 -6.02
CA GLN A 70 -1.93 3.03 -6.74
C GLN A 70 -1.14 2.08 -5.83
N GLY A 71 -0.14 2.59 -5.10
CA GLY A 71 0.65 1.76 -4.18
C GLY A 71 -0.19 1.14 -3.06
N MET A 72 -1.19 1.85 -2.54
CA MET A 72 -2.12 1.28 -1.55
C MET A 72 -2.98 0.17 -2.13
N THR A 73 -3.42 0.33 -3.38
CA THR A 73 -4.16 -0.72 -4.10
C THR A 73 -3.30 -1.97 -4.25
N GLU A 74 -2.03 -1.82 -4.65
CA GLU A 74 -1.08 -2.93 -4.77
C GLU A 74 -0.84 -3.63 -3.42
N ILE A 75 -0.71 -2.88 -2.32
CA ILE A 75 -0.54 -3.46 -0.97
C ILE A 75 -1.76 -4.31 -0.59
N HIS A 76 -2.97 -3.84 -0.86
CA HIS A 76 -4.19 -4.61 -0.61
C HIS A 76 -4.27 -5.87 -1.47
N GLU A 77 -3.84 -5.82 -2.72
CA GLU A 77 -3.79 -7.00 -3.60
C GLU A 77 -2.79 -8.04 -3.10
N VAL A 78 -1.62 -7.60 -2.63
CA VAL A 78 -0.61 -8.49 -2.01
C VAL A 78 -1.18 -9.13 -0.73
N ALA A 79 -1.81 -8.34 0.15
CA ALA A 79 -2.44 -8.86 1.37
C ALA A 79 -3.58 -9.86 1.06
N ALA A 80 -4.39 -9.58 0.04
CA ALA A 80 -5.44 -10.49 -0.41
C ALA A 80 -4.86 -11.80 -0.98
N THR A 81 -3.77 -11.71 -1.74
CA THR A 81 -3.07 -12.88 -2.30
C THR A 81 -2.48 -13.75 -1.20
N LEU A 82 -1.83 -13.15 -0.19
CA LEU A 82 -1.29 -13.85 0.97
C LEU A 82 -2.39 -14.57 1.77
N ARG A 83 -3.53 -13.90 2.02
CA ARG A 83 -4.71 -14.53 2.64
C ARG A 83 -5.24 -15.71 1.80
N GLY A 84 -5.31 -15.55 0.48
CA GLY A 84 -5.71 -16.61 -0.43
C GLY A 84 -4.81 -17.85 -0.33
N HIS A 85 -3.50 -17.65 -0.33
CA HIS A 85 -2.54 -18.75 -0.16
C HIS A 85 -2.66 -19.42 1.21
N SER A 86 -2.76 -18.65 2.29
CA SER A 86 -2.97 -19.17 3.65
C SER A 86 -4.22 -20.04 3.75
N SER A 87 -5.35 -19.58 3.19
CA SER A 87 -6.61 -20.34 3.19
C SER A 87 -6.52 -21.66 2.41
N ASN A 88 -5.81 -21.67 1.28
CA ASN A 88 -5.66 -22.86 0.44
C ASN A 88 -4.76 -23.91 1.10
N ILE A 89 -3.72 -23.47 1.81
CA ILE A 89 -2.83 -24.35 2.57
C ILE A 89 -3.58 -24.98 3.74
N ALA A 90 -4.29 -24.17 4.54
CA ALA A 90 -5.09 -24.67 5.65
C ALA A 90 -6.16 -25.69 5.20
N ALA A 91 -6.83 -25.44 4.06
CA ALA A 91 -7.77 -26.40 3.48
C ALA A 91 -7.08 -27.71 3.06
N SER A 92 -5.89 -27.62 2.44
CA SER A 92 -5.13 -28.79 1.99
C SER A 92 -4.62 -29.65 3.15
N GLU A 93 -4.27 -29.03 4.28
CA GLU A 93 -3.87 -29.73 5.51
C GLU A 93 -5.05 -30.46 6.17
N ASP A 94 -6.25 -29.87 6.17
CA ASP A 94 -7.49 -30.49 6.68
C ASP A 94 -7.92 -31.73 5.85
N PHE A 95 -7.66 -31.74 4.54
CA PHE A 95 -7.89 -32.91 3.68
C PHE A 95 -6.85 -34.03 3.83
N ALA A 96 -5.68 -33.74 4.42
CA ALA A 96 -4.56 -34.68 4.53
C ALA A 96 -4.46 -35.35 5.93
N GLY A 97 -5.21 -34.88 6.92
CA GLY A 97 -5.34 -35.45 8.28
C GLY A 97 -6.47 -36.46 8.41
#